data_AF-A0A537QCR4-F1
#
_entry.id   AF-A0A537QCR4-F1
#
_cell.length_a   1.000
_cell.length_b   1.000
_cell.length_c   1.000
_cell.angle_alpha   90.00
_cell.angle_beta   90.00
_cell.angle_gamma   90.00
#
_symmetry.space_group_name_H-M   'P 1'
#
loop_
_entity.id
_entity.type
_entity.pdbx_description
1 polymer ?
#
loop_
_entity_poly.entity_id
_entity_poly.type
_entity_poly.pdbx_seq_one_letter_code
_entity_poly.pdbx_strand_id
1 'polypeptide(L)' 'MPGPVASVLARELDMQLAKPPLKLPEFEIAQYWHERFDRDPGNQWLRSVINAQFGGGKSSAKRK' A
#
# COMPACT_ATOMS: atom_id res chain seq x y z
N MET A 1 -6.65 11.75 4.44
CA MET A 1 -6.17 11.04 3.24
C MET A 1 -5.01 10.12 3.61
N PRO A 2 -4.92 8.89 3.06
CA PRO A 2 -3.73 8.05 3.21
C PRO A 2 -2.46 8.72 2.65
N GLY A 3 -1.32 8.46 3.28
CA GLY A 3 -0.04 9.14 2.97
C GLY A 3 0.36 9.11 1.48
N PRO A 4 0.36 7.94 0.81
CA PRO A 4 0.75 7.86 -0.61
C PRO A 4 -0.14 8.72 -1.52
N VAL A 5 -1.46 8.68 -1.32
CA VAL A 5 -2.42 9.48 -2.10
C VAL A 5 -2.22 10.96 -1.86
N ALA A 6 -2.07 11.35 -0.59
CA ALA A 6 -1.83 12.75 -0.22
C ALA A 6 -0.54 13.28 -0.88
N SER A 7 0.51 12.46 -0.95
CA SER A 7 1.79 12.84 -1.58
C SER A 7 1.67 13.09 -3.08
N VAL A 8 0.85 12.32 -3.80
CA VAL A 8 0.62 12.53 -5.23
C VAL A 8 -0.15 13.82 -5.45
N LEU A 9 -1.26 14.01 -4.72
CA LEU A 9 -2.10 15.19 -4.86
C LEU A 9 -1.37 16.48 -4.48
N ALA A 10 -0.53 16.44 -3.44
CA ALA A 10 0.30 17.58 -3.05
C ALA A 10 1.22 18.05 -4.18
N ARG A 11 1.81 17.11 -4.93
CA ARG A 11 2.68 17.39 -6.07
C ARG A 11 1.91 17.95 -7.27
N GLU A 12 0.70 17.44 -7.53
CA GLU A 12 -0.06 17.78 -8.74
C GLU A 12 -0.91 19.05 -8.59
N LEU A 13 -1.34 19.36 -7.37
CA LEU A 13 -2.30 20.43 -7.08
C LEU A 13 -1.68 21.59 -6.27
N ASP A 14 -0.35 21.64 -6.16
CA ASP A 14 0.40 22.64 -5.37
C ASP A 14 -0.12 22.77 -3.93
N MET A 15 -0.35 21.62 -3.28
CA MET A 15 -0.84 21.58 -1.90
C MET A 15 0.29 21.25 -0.92
N GLN A 16 0.11 21.69 0.33
CA GLN A 16 1.02 21.34 1.42
C GLN A 16 0.53 20.11 2.19
N LEU A 17 1.46 19.23 2.57
CA LEU A 17 1.19 18.09 3.44
C LEU A 17 1.33 18.50 4.91
N ALA A 18 0.25 18.36 5.68
CA ALA A 18 0.26 18.51 7.13
C ALA A 18 0.25 17.14 7.82
N LYS A 19 1.06 16.97 8.87
CA LYS A 19 1.00 15.77 9.72
C LYS A 19 -0.28 15.79 10.56
N PRO A 20 -1.01 14.67 10.69
CA PRO A 20 -2.16 14.60 11.58
C PRO A 20 -1.77 14.97 13.02
N PRO A 21 -2.63 15.69 13.77
CA PRO A 21 -2.32 16.13 15.14
C PRO A 21 -2.34 14.99 16.17
N LEU A 22 -2.76 13.79 15.75
CA LEU A 22 -2.82 12.58 16.56
C LEU A 22 -2.23 11.41 15.78
N LYS A 23 -1.70 10.41 16.51
CA LYS A 23 -1.17 9.20 15.89
C LYS A 23 -2.33 8.36 15.34
N LEU A 24 -2.37 8.21 14.03
CA LEU A 24 -3.31 7.31 13.37
C LEU A 24 -2.78 5.86 13.41
N PRO A 25 -3.67 4.85 13.49
CA PRO A 25 -3.26 3.47 13.32
C PRO A 25 -2.71 3.25 11.91
N GLU A 26 -1.74 2.34 11.80
CA GLU A 26 -1.31 1.82 10.50
C GLU A 26 -2.40 0.88 9.97
N PHE A 27 -2.53 0.81 8.64
CA PHE A 27 -3.42 -0.12 7.98
C PHE A 27 -2.64 -0.94 6.95
N GLU A 28 -3.07 -2.17 6.75
CA GLU A 28 -2.43 -3.09 5.82
C GLU A 28 -3.06 -2.98 4.43
N ILE A 29 -2.22 -3.12 3.41
CA ILE A 29 -2.67 -3.27 2.02
C ILE A 29 -2.31 -4.69 1.61
N ALA A 30 -3.33 -5.46 1.24
CA ALA A 30 -3.19 -6.87 0.86
C ALA A 30 -3.75 -7.11 -0.55
N GLN A 31 -3.17 -8.10 -1.22
CA GLN A 31 -3.68 -8.61 -2.50
C GLN A 31 -4.64 -9.76 -2.23
N TYR A 32 -5.82 -9.74 -2.85
CA TYR A 32 -6.83 -10.80 -2.75
C TYR A 32 -7.18 -11.34 -4.13
N TRP A 33 -7.44 -12.64 -4.20
CA TRP A 33 -7.95 -13.32 -5.38
C TRP A 33 -8.86 -14.46 -4.93
N HIS A 34 -9.74 -14.89 -5.82
CA HIS A 34 -10.57 -16.05 -5.58
C HIS A 34 -9.77 -17.35 -5.81
N GLU A 35 -10.01 -18.38 -5.00
CA GLU A 35 -9.31 -19.67 -5.04
C GLU A 35 -9.26 -20.27 -6.46
N ARG A 36 -10.38 -20.19 -7.19
CA ARG A 36 -10.50 -20.58 -8.61
C ARG A 36 -9.34 -20.10 -9.51
N PHE A 37 -8.77 -18.93 -9.22
CA PHE A 37 -7.70 -18.32 -10.03
C PHE A 37 -6.32 -18.43 -9.39
N ASP A 38 -6.16 -19.16 -8.29
CA ASP A 38 -4.86 -19.29 -7.62
C ASP A 38 -3.80 -19.95 -8.52
N ARG A 39 -4.24 -20.89 -9.38
CA ARG A 39 -3.39 -21.59 -10.35
C ARG A 39 -3.36 -20.97 -11.75
N ASP A 40 -4.05 -19.85 -11.94
CA ASP A 40 -4.03 -19.16 -13.24
C ASP A 40 -2.65 -18.52 -13.46
N PRO A 41 -1.93 -18.84 -14.56
CA PRO A 41 -0.59 -18.31 -14.80
C PRO A 41 -0.55 -16.78 -14.90
N GLY A 42 -1.59 -16.16 -15.48
CA GLY A 42 -1.69 -14.71 -15.60
C GLY A 42 -1.85 -14.03 -14.23
N ASN A 43 -2.72 -14.58 -13.38
CA ASN A 43 -2.90 -14.11 -12.01
C ASN A 43 -1.62 -14.28 -11.17
N GLN A 44 -0.92 -15.40 -11.29
CA GLN A 44 0.34 -15.62 -10.59
C GLN A 44 1.41 -14.62 -11.02
N TRP A 45 1.54 -14.39 -12.33
CA TRP A 45 2.45 -13.38 -12.86
C TRP A 45 2.13 -11.99 -12.30
N LEU A 46 0.87 -11.54 -12.37
CA LEU A 46 0.49 -10.22 -11.89
C LEU A 46 0.75 -10.05 -10.38
N ARG A 47 0.37 -11.04 -9.57
CA ARG A 47 0.64 -11.05 -8.12
C ARG A 47 2.12 -10.91 -7.82
N SER A 48 2.97 -11.61 -8.59
CA SER A 48 4.42 -11.54 -8.42
C SER A 48 4.98 -10.15 -8.77
N VAL A 49 4.47 -9.52 -9.83
CA VAL A 49 4.88 -8.17 -10.24
C VAL A 49 4.47 -7.13 -9.19
N ILE A 50 3.23 -7.16 -8.72
CA ILE A 50 2.75 -6.26 -7.67
C ILE A 50 3.56 -6.48 -6.38
N ASN A 51 3.83 -7.73 -6.01
CA ASN A 51 4.63 -8.03 -4.83
C ASN A 51 6.08 -7.55 -4.96
N ALA A 52 6.71 -7.70 -6.12
CA ALA A 52 8.06 -7.18 -6.35
C ALA A 52 8.12 -5.65 -6.27
N GLN A 53 7.09 -4.97 -6.77
CA GLN A 53 7.06 -3.50 -6.82
C GLN A 53 6.63 -2.86 -5.48
N PHE A 54 5.78 -3.52 -4.70
CA PHE A 54 5.13 -2.93 -3.52
C PHE A 54 5.21 -3.77 -2.24
N GLY A 55 5.67 -5.01 -2.29
CA GLY A 55 5.73 -5.94 -1.14
C GLY A 55 6.80 -5.64 -0.09
N GLY A 56 7.59 -4.58 -0.27
CA GLY A 56 8.65 -4.14 0.64
C GLY A 56 8.19 -3.31 1.85
N GLY A 57 6.92 -3.40 2.25
CA GLY A 57 6.38 -2.69 3.39
C GLY A 57 7.06 -3.14 4.69
N LYS A 58 7.95 -2.30 5.24
CA LYS A 58 8.48 -2.51 6.59
C LYS A 58 7.31 -2.48 7.57
N SER A 59 6.87 -3.64 8.07
CA SER A 59 6.06 -3.70 9.30
C SER A 59 6.86 -3.08 10.44
N SER A 60 6.62 -1.81 10.70
CA SER A 60 7.10 -1.09 11.87
C SER A 60 6.25 -1.46 13.08
N ALA A 61 6.19 -2.75 13.41
CA ALA A 61 5.59 -3.24 14.64
C ALA A 61 6.70 -3.63 15.63
N LYS A 62 7.38 -2.62 16.17
CA LYS A 62 8.14 -2.78 17.43
C LYS A 62 8.03 -1.53 18.27
N ARG A 63 7.27 -1.60 19.36
CA ARG A 63 7.59 -0.91 20.64
C ARG A 63 6.65 -1.39 21.76
N LYS A 64 7.30 -2.08 22.70
CA LYS A 64 7.00 -2.32 24.13
C LYS A 64 5.58 -2.72 24.53
#